data_AF-A0A3P9C9C6-F1
#
_entry.id   AF-A0A3P9C9C6-F1
#
_cell.length_a   1.000
_cell.length_b   1.000
_cell.length_c   1.000
_cell.angle_alpha   90.00
_cell.angle_beta   90.00
_cell.angle_gamma   90.00
#
_symmetry.space_group_name_H-M   'P 1'
#
loop_
_entity.id
_entity.type
_entity.pdbx_description
1 polymer ?
#
loop_
_entity_poly.entity_id
_entity_poly.type
_entity_poly.pdbx_seq_one_letter_code
_entity_poly.pdbx_strand_id
1 'polypeptide(L)'
;MDNLLAQVTGTKRVVLYSPQDALHLYLSGDKSEFVRAKRYECVLEPGDLLFIPALWFHNTLALQFGVGVNIFWRHLPADSYDKKDPYGNKDPVAATRALQALERALHTLDELPAEYRDFYGRRMIQRIHAVGKNFQ
;
A
#
# COMPACT_ATOMS: atom_id res chain seq x y z
N MET A 1 -0.29 -6.53 6.71
CA MET A 1 0.12 -7.91 7.08
C MET A 1 0.23 -8.74 5.81
N ASP A 2 0.93 -9.88 5.85
CA ASP A 2 0.82 -10.88 4.78
C ASP A 2 -0.55 -11.56 4.88
N ASN A 3 -1.08 -12.05 3.76
CA ASN A 3 -2.39 -12.68 3.69
C ASN A 3 -2.39 -13.94 2.83
N LEU A 4 -3.13 -14.96 3.27
CA LEU A 4 -3.47 -16.12 2.47
C LEU A 4 -4.99 -16.15 2.31
N LEU A 5 -5.45 -15.92 1.10
CA LEU A 5 -6.86 -16.01 0.71
C LEU A 5 -7.15 -17.43 0.21
N ALA A 6 -7.89 -18.19 1.00
CA ALA A 6 -8.40 -19.51 0.64
C ALA A 6 -9.83 -19.40 0.09
N GLN A 7 -10.04 -19.82 -1.15
CA GLN A 7 -11.38 -19.86 -1.73
C GLN A 7 -12.00 -21.22 -1.43
N VAL A 8 -13.00 -21.27 -0.53
CA VAL A 8 -13.57 -22.53 -0.04
C VAL A 8 -14.70 -23.02 -0.96
N THR A 9 -15.59 -22.11 -1.36
CA THR A 9 -16.70 -22.41 -2.28
C THR A 9 -16.95 -21.24 -3.21
N GLY A 10 -17.55 -21.51 -4.39
CA GLY A 10 -17.79 -20.51 -5.43
C GLY A 10 -16.51 -19.95 -6.04
N THR A 11 -16.68 -19.17 -7.11
CA THR A 11 -15.56 -18.57 -7.85
C THR A 11 -15.40 -17.08 -7.56
N LYS A 12 -14.14 -16.65 -7.50
CA LYS A 12 -13.78 -15.26 -7.19
C LYS A 12 -12.67 -14.77 -8.09
N ARG A 13 -12.89 -13.64 -8.76
CA ARG A 13 -11.83 -12.93 -9.47
C ARG A 13 -11.06 -12.03 -8.51
N VAL A 14 -9.74 -12.08 -8.56
CA VAL A 14 -8.86 -11.20 -7.79
C VAL A 14 -7.94 -10.44 -8.74
N VAL A 15 -7.89 -9.13 -8.57
CA VAL A 15 -7.00 -8.23 -9.29
C VAL A 15 -6.00 -7.67 -8.28
N LEU A 16 -4.71 -7.70 -8.59
CA LEU A 16 -3.64 -7.21 -7.74
C LEU A 16 -2.77 -6.16 -8.45
N TYR A 17 -2.16 -5.28 -7.67
CA TYR A 17 -1.17 -4.32 -8.13
C TYR A 17 0.03 -4.29 -7.19
N SER A 18 1.21 -4.08 -7.78
CA SER A 18 2.47 -4.01 -7.04
C SER A 18 2.46 -2.83 -6.07
N PRO A 19 3.08 -2.94 -4.88
CA PRO A 19 3.33 -1.79 -4.01
C PRO A 19 4.11 -0.67 -4.69
N GLN A 20 4.91 -0.99 -5.72
CA GLN A 20 5.65 0.00 -6.52
C GLN A 20 4.74 0.85 -7.40
N ASP A 21 3.53 0.37 -7.72
CA ASP A 21 2.54 1.09 -8.51
C ASP A 21 1.66 2.01 -7.64
N ALA A 22 1.95 2.16 -6.34
CA ALA A 22 1.13 2.93 -5.40
C ALA A 22 0.78 4.34 -5.90
N LEU A 23 1.74 5.05 -6.51
CA LEU A 23 1.51 6.40 -7.04
C LEU A 23 0.54 6.44 -8.23
N HIS A 24 0.38 5.31 -8.94
CA HIS A 24 -0.54 5.18 -10.07
C HIS A 24 -1.95 4.76 -9.63
N LEU A 25 -2.15 4.33 -8.39
CA LEU A 25 -3.42 3.76 -7.89
C LEU A 25 -4.30 4.78 -7.17
N TYR A 26 -4.38 6.01 -7.67
CA TYR A 26 -5.21 7.10 -7.10
C TYR A 26 -4.75 7.71 -5.78
N LEU A 27 -3.51 7.48 -5.35
CA LEU A 27 -2.96 8.24 -4.21
C LEU A 27 -2.79 9.75 -4.54
N SER A 28 -2.79 10.12 -5.83
CA SER A 28 -2.65 11.49 -6.36
C SER A 28 -3.94 12.11 -6.92
N GLY A 29 -5.05 11.36 -7.02
CA GLY A 29 -6.38 11.89 -7.39
C GLY A 29 -6.73 11.97 -8.90
N ASP A 30 -5.81 11.67 -9.84
CA ASP A 30 -6.11 11.67 -11.27
C ASP A 30 -6.36 10.25 -11.83
N LYS A 31 -7.49 10.07 -12.54
CA LYS A 31 -7.88 8.82 -13.22
C LYS A 31 -6.92 8.43 -14.33
N SER A 32 -6.20 9.39 -14.90
CA SER A 32 -5.27 9.18 -16.01
C SER A 32 -4.06 8.32 -15.62
N GLU A 33 -3.60 8.40 -14.36
CA GLU A 33 -2.40 7.69 -13.91
C GLU A 33 -2.64 6.19 -13.70
N PHE A 34 -3.89 5.77 -13.50
CA PHE A 34 -4.25 4.36 -13.29
C PHE A 34 -3.87 3.46 -14.46
N VAL A 35 -3.85 4.01 -15.68
CA VAL A 35 -3.45 3.28 -16.90
C VAL A 35 -2.00 2.80 -16.83
N ARG A 36 -1.16 3.43 -16.00
CA ARG A 36 0.26 3.07 -15.84
C ARG A 36 0.49 1.94 -14.84
N ALA A 37 -0.50 1.61 -14.00
CA ALA A 37 -0.37 0.54 -13.01
C ALA A 37 -0.42 -0.84 -13.68
N LYS A 38 0.52 -1.72 -13.35
CA LYS A 38 0.54 -3.08 -13.93
C LYS A 38 -0.44 -3.97 -13.17
N ARG A 39 -1.49 -4.36 -13.88
CA ARG A 39 -2.54 -5.24 -13.36
C ARG A 39 -2.13 -6.72 -13.41
N TYR A 40 -2.18 -7.40 -12.27
CA TYR A 40 -2.12 -8.85 -12.17
C TYR A 40 -3.53 -9.38 -11.88
N GLU A 41 -3.95 -10.46 -12.53
CA GLU A 41 -5.31 -10.98 -12.42
C GLU A 41 -5.32 -12.50 -12.35
N CYS A 42 -6.15 -13.05 -11.47
CA CYS A 42 -6.45 -14.47 -11.41
C CYS A 42 -7.93 -14.71 -11.05
N VAL A 43 -8.41 -15.90 -11.35
CA VAL A 43 -9.70 -16.41 -10.86
C VAL A 43 -9.39 -17.56 -9.93
N LEU A 44 -9.96 -17.51 -8.73
CA LEU A 44 -9.85 -18.55 -7.71
C LEU A 44 -11.06 -19.47 -7.81
N GLU A 45 -10.78 -20.75 -8.01
CA GLU A 45 -11.72 -21.86 -7.94
C GLU A 45 -11.81 -22.41 -6.50
N PRO A 46 -12.85 -23.18 -6.16
CA PRO A 46 -12.91 -23.87 -4.87
C PRO A 46 -11.68 -24.76 -4.63
N GLY A 47 -10.98 -24.52 -3.53
CA GLY A 47 -9.73 -25.19 -3.16
C GLY A 47 -8.47 -24.37 -3.44
N ASP A 48 -8.55 -23.32 -4.26
CA ASP A 48 -7.39 -22.47 -4.55
C ASP A 48 -6.97 -21.61 -3.37
N LEU A 49 -5.66 -21.41 -3.26
CA LEU A 49 -5.02 -20.55 -2.29
C LEU A 49 -4.26 -19.44 -3.01
N LEU A 50 -4.55 -18.19 -2.66
CA LEU A 50 -3.83 -17.03 -3.16
C LEU A 50 -3.03 -16.38 -2.03
N PHE A 51 -1.70 -16.40 -2.16
CA PHE A 51 -0.82 -15.62 -1.30
C PHE A 51 -0.80 -14.16 -1.78
N ILE A 52 -1.07 -13.23 -0.86
CA ILE A 52 -1.04 -11.78 -1.09
C ILE A 52 -0.01 -11.20 -0.11
N PRO A 53 1.19 -10.83 -0.58
CA PRO A 53 2.20 -10.24 0.29
C PRO A 53 1.72 -8.90 0.87
N ALA A 54 2.26 -8.53 2.03
CA ALA A 54 1.96 -7.23 2.63
C ALA A 54 2.17 -6.08 1.62
N LEU A 55 1.31 -5.06 1.71
CA LEU A 55 1.29 -3.86 0.86
C LEU A 55 0.75 -4.08 -0.58
N TRP A 56 0.48 -5.32 -1.00
CA TRP A 56 -0.13 -5.54 -2.32
C TRP A 56 -1.59 -5.10 -2.33
N PHE A 57 -1.89 -4.12 -3.18
CA PHE A 57 -3.24 -3.67 -3.44
C PHE A 57 -4.01 -4.79 -4.14
N HIS A 58 -5.24 -5.05 -3.69
CA HIS A 58 -6.07 -6.07 -4.32
C HIS A 58 -7.54 -5.67 -4.31
N ASN A 59 -8.26 -6.06 -5.36
CA ASN A 59 -9.70 -5.96 -5.48
C ASN A 59 -10.27 -7.34 -5.80
N THR A 60 -11.35 -7.72 -5.11
CA THR A 60 -11.99 -9.01 -5.30
C THR A 60 -13.41 -8.83 -5.82
N LEU A 61 -13.80 -9.62 -6.82
CA LEU A 61 -15.17 -9.71 -7.32
C LEU A 61 -15.64 -11.16 -7.22
N ALA A 62 -16.70 -11.40 -6.44
CA ALA A 62 -17.37 -12.70 -6.42
C ALA A 62 -18.08 -12.91 -7.77
N LEU A 63 -17.69 -13.94 -8.51
CA LEU A 63 -18.33 -14.32 -9.78
C LEU A 63 -19.53 -15.23 -9.54
N GLN A 64 -19.50 -15.96 -8.42
CA GLN A 64 -20.58 -16.78 -7.91
C GLN A 64 -20.74 -16.55 -6.41
N PHE A 65 -21.88 -16.97 -5.85
CA PHE A 65 -22.00 -17.09 -4.40
C PHE A 65 -20.95 -18.07 -3.88
N GLY A 66 -20.25 -17.69 -2.81
CA GLY A 66 -19.14 -18.48 -2.30
C GLY A 66 -18.60 -17.95 -0.99
N VAL A 67 -17.87 -18.82 -0.29
CA VAL A 67 -17.21 -18.52 0.98
C VAL A 67 -15.70 -18.55 0.75
N GLY A 68 -15.01 -17.52 1.22
CA GLY A 68 -13.55 -17.47 1.25
C GLY A 68 -13.06 -17.06 2.63
N VAL A 69 -11.91 -17.58 3.03
CA VAL A 69 -11.29 -17.33 4.32
C VAL A 69 -9.94 -16.64 4.08
N ASN A 70 -9.71 -15.52 4.75
CA ASN A 70 -8.42 -14.83 4.75
C ASN A 70 -7.70 -15.12 6.06
N ILE A 71 -6.41 -15.43 5.99
CA ILE A 71 -5.55 -15.62 7.16
C ILE A 71 -4.44 -14.59 7.07
N PHE A 72 -4.42 -13.65 8.02
CA PHE A 72 -3.38 -12.64 8.12
C PHE A 72 -2.34 -13.01 9.16
N TRP A 73 -1.06 -12.75 8.86
CA TRP A 73 0.01 -12.90 9.83
C TRP A 73 1.07 -11.79 9.71
N ARG A 74 1.87 -11.68 10.78
CA ARG A 74 2.96 -10.71 10.87
C ARG A 74 4.20 -11.26 10.16
N HIS A 75 4.66 -10.55 9.15
CA HIS A 75 5.94 -10.81 8.48
C HIS A 75 7.13 -10.15 9.20
N LEU A 76 6.88 -9.00 9.83
CA LEU A 76 7.88 -8.24 10.60
C LEU A 76 7.87 -8.65 12.09
N PRO A 77 8.89 -8.25 12.87
CA PRO A 77 8.86 -8.41 14.32
C PRO A 77 7.61 -7.78 14.94
N ALA A 78 7.08 -8.40 16.01
CA ALA A 78 5.82 -8.00 16.64
C ALA A 78 5.78 -6.51 17.04
N ASP A 79 6.90 -5.95 17.46
CA ASP A 79 7.03 -4.54 17.89
C ASP A 79 7.01 -3.53 16.74
N SER A 80 7.05 -4.01 15.48
CA SER A 80 6.91 -3.14 14.31
C SER A 80 5.47 -2.70 14.07
N TYR A 81 4.49 -3.38 14.67
CA TYR A 81 3.05 -3.15 14.45
C TYR A 81 2.42 -2.38 15.62
N ASP A 82 1.36 -1.61 15.33
CA ASP A 82 0.57 -0.95 16.37
C ASP A 82 -0.18 -2.01 17.20
N LYS A 83 0.02 -1.99 18.51
CA LYS A 83 -0.65 -2.90 19.47
C LYS A 83 -2.16 -2.66 19.53
N LYS A 84 -2.64 -1.50 19.07
CA LYS A 84 -4.05 -1.11 18.99
C LYS A 84 -4.64 -1.32 17.59
N ASP A 85 -4.00 -2.11 16.73
CA ASP A 85 -4.51 -2.46 15.41
C ASP A 85 -5.02 -3.92 15.39
N PRO A 86 -6.31 -4.15 15.66
CA PRO A 86 -6.88 -5.49 15.60
C PRO A 86 -7.04 -6.02 14.17
N TYR A 87 -6.94 -5.16 13.14
CA TYR A 87 -7.26 -5.51 11.75
C TYR A 87 -6.01 -5.65 10.86
N GLY A 88 -4.89 -5.02 11.24
CA GLY A 88 -3.67 -5.02 10.44
C GLY A 88 -3.65 -3.99 9.30
N ASN A 89 -4.51 -2.97 9.40
CA ASN A 89 -4.64 -1.88 8.42
C ASN A 89 -3.78 -0.68 8.74
N LYS A 90 -3.29 -0.55 9.98
CA LYS A 90 -2.42 0.57 10.33
C LYS A 90 -1.02 0.35 9.82
N ASP A 91 -0.37 1.45 9.48
CA ASP A 91 1.03 1.44 9.10
C ASP A 91 1.91 0.90 10.24
N PRO A 92 3.06 0.28 9.92
CA PRO A 92 4.07 -0.02 10.90
C PRO A 92 4.49 1.23 11.68
N VAL A 93 4.81 1.07 12.97
CA VAL A 93 5.11 2.19 13.89
C VAL A 93 6.24 3.08 13.38
N ALA A 94 7.22 2.51 12.68
CA ALA A 94 8.29 3.28 12.05
C ALA A 94 7.77 4.18 10.91
N ALA A 95 6.89 3.66 10.05
CA ALA A 95 6.29 4.41 8.95
C ALA A 95 5.39 5.53 9.48
N THR A 96 4.54 5.26 10.48
CA THR A 96 3.71 6.30 11.13
C THR A 96 4.56 7.44 11.68
N ARG A 97 5.65 7.12 12.40
CA ARG A 97 6.56 8.14 12.94
C ARG A 97 7.26 8.95 11.85
N ALA A 98 7.66 8.30 10.76
CA ALA A 98 8.30 8.97 9.63
C ALA A 98 7.34 9.94 8.93
N LEU A 99 6.09 9.52 8.67
CA LEU A 99 5.05 10.38 8.09
C LEU A 99 4.72 11.57 9.01
N GLN A 100 4.62 11.35 10.32
CA GLN A 100 4.44 12.45 11.28
C GLN A 100 5.62 13.43 11.30
N ALA A 101 6.85 12.94 11.11
CA ALA A 101 8.01 13.81 10.99
C ALA A 101 8.01 14.62 9.69
N LEU A 102 7.56 14.01 8.59
CA LEU A 102 7.37 14.69 7.32
C LEU A 102 6.35 15.83 7.45
N GLU A 103 5.18 15.58 8.05
CA GLU A 103 4.16 16.60 8.29
C GLU A 103 4.71 17.80 9.08
N ARG A 104 5.48 17.55 10.14
CA ARG A 104 6.14 18.62 10.89
C ARG A 104 7.12 19.42 10.04
N ALA A 105 7.91 18.75 9.19
CA ALA A 105 8.85 19.42 8.30
C ALA A 105 8.14 20.26 7.23
N LEU A 106 7.01 19.77 6.69
CA LEU A 106 6.17 20.52 5.76
C LEU A 106 5.58 21.76 6.43
N HIS A 107 5.13 21.65 7.68
CA HIS A 107 4.63 22.79 8.44
C HIS A 107 5.70 23.87 8.67
N THR A 108 6.96 23.48 8.92
CA THR A 108 8.08 24.45 9.01
C THR A 108 8.31 25.20 7.69
N LEU A 109 8.06 24.56 6.54
CA LEU A 109 8.18 25.23 5.25
C LEU A 109 7.07 26.26 5.00
N ASP A 110 5.96 26.21 5.73
CA ASP A 110 4.87 27.19 5.61
C ASP A 110 5.26 28.59 6.13
N GLU A 111 6.35 28.70 6.89
CA GLU A 111 6.93 29.98 7.31
C GLU A 111 7.57 30.77 6.16
N LEU A 112 7.84 30.11 5.03
CA LEU A 112 8.49 30.69 3.87
C LEU A 112 7.49 31.18 2.81
N PRO A 113 7.85 32.19 1.99
CA PRO A 113 7.06 32.56 0.83
C PRO A 113 6.86 31.39 -0.14
N ALA A 114 5.77 31.41 -0.91
CA ALA A 114 5.34 30.30 -1.76
C ALA A 114 6.42 29.77 -2.71
N GLU A 115 7.23 30.66 -3.31
CA GLU A 115 8.31 30.29 -4.23
C GLU A 115 9.44 29.50 -3.53
N TYR A 116 9.79 29.91 -2.31
CA TYR A 116 10.81 29.22 -1.51
C TYR A 116 10.28 27.86 -1.04
N ARG A 117 9.02 27.79 -0.61
CA ARG A 117 8.37 26.54 -0.23
C ARG A 117 8.33 25.54 -1.38
N ASP A 118 7.97 25.97 -2.60
CA ASP A 118 8.00 25.11 -3.79
C ASP A 118 9.41 24.60 -4.09
N PHE A 119 10.41 25.49 -4.11
CA PHE A 119 11.80 25.13 -4.37
C PHE A 119 12.32 24.08 -3.36
N TYR A 120 12.13 24.33 -2.06
CA TYR A 120 12.60 23.40 -1.03
C TYR A 120 11.78 22.11 -0.99
N GLY A 121 10.48 22.16 -1.29
CA GLY A 121 9.64 20.98 -1.44
C GLY A 121 10.15 20.05 -2.55
N ARG A 122 10.46 20.58 -3.74
CA ARG A 122 11.07 19.81 -4.84
C ARG A 122 12.42 19.20 -4.45
N ARG A 123 13.24 19.95 -3.70
CA ARG A 123 14.53 19.45 -3.19
C ARG A 123 14.36 18.28 -2.21
N MET A 124 13.36 18.33 -1.34
CA MET A 124 13.03 17.22 -0.43
C MET A 124 12.60 15.97 -1.20
N ILE A 125 11.73 16.10 -2.20
CA ILE A 125 11.30 15.00 -3.07
C ILE A 125 12.51 14.36 -3.77
N GLN A 126 13.39 15.17 -4.35
CA GLN A 126 14.62 14.68 -4.98
C GLN A 126 15.49 13.89 -3.99
N ARG A 127 15.64 14.37 -2.76
CA ARG A 127 16.42 13.68 -1.72
C ARG A 127 15.80 12.34 -1.33
N ILE A 128 14.47 12.27 -1.20
CA ILE A 128 13.75 11.04 -0.90
C ILE A 128 13.95 10.02 -2.03
N HIS A 129 13.81 10.42 -3.30
CA HIS A 129 14.06 9.53 -4.43
C HIS A 129 15.49 9.01 -4.46
N ALA A 130 16.48 9.85 -4.15
CA ALA A 130 17.88 9.45 -4.11
C ALA A 130 18.16 8.39 -3.02
N VAL A 131 17.49 8.50 -1.87
CA VAL A 131 17.59 7.49 -0.80
C VAL A 131 16.82 6.22 -1.19
N GLY A 132 15.64 6.36 -1.81
CA GLY A 132 14.80 5.23 -2.26
C GLY A 132 15.50 4.29 -3.24
N LYS A 133 16.33 4.83 -4.14
CA LYS A 133 17.14 4.03 -5.09
C LYS A 133 18.22 3.18 -4.41
N ASN A 134 18.62 3.50 -3.18
CA ASN A 134 19.61 2.71 -2.44
C ASN A 134 19.00 1.47 -1.75
N PHE A 135 17.66 1.30 -1.82
CA PHE A 135 16.95 0.15 -1.27
C PHE A 135 16.52 -0.88 -2.34
N GLN A 136 16.86 -0.67 -3.62
CA GLN A 136 16.72 -1.63 -4.72
C GLN A 136 18.07 -2.26 -5.03
#